data_AF-A0A2N2ERK5-F1
#
_entry.id   AF-A0A2N2ERK5-F1
#
_cell.length_a   1.000
_cell.length_b   1.000
_cell.length_c   1.000
_cell.angle_alpha   90.00
_cell.angle_beta   90.00
_cell.angle_gamma   90.00
#
_symmetry.space_group_name_H-M   'P 1'
#
loop_
_entity.id
_entity.type
_entity.pdbx_description
1 polymer ?
#
loop_
_entity_poly.entity_id
_entity_poly.type
_entity_poly.pdbx_seq_one_letter_code
_entity_poly.pdbx_strand_id
1 'polypeptide(L)'
;MRKLPLLAAAVFFCACAAPREAVMTPAQEPAGPGAASVFEKRTFKLVKTPDPDLELQLESLLSASYDAAVLRHSGTNPMEIGFTYSLSPRGAVYPFSEIEVSCIMQDKFARRHGPGLCADFFAELEQQINTAVAGRQ
;
A
#
# COMPACT_ATOMS: atom_id res chain seq x y z
N MET A 1 37.10 -62.94 -16.90
CA MET A 1 36.02 -63.41 -15.98
C MET A 1 36.44 -62.93 -14.60
N ARG A 2 35.75 -62.14 -13.79
CA ARG A 2 34.32 -61.95 -13.47
C ARG A 2 34.10 -60.47 -13.06
N LYS A 3 32.83 -60.07 -13.01
CA LYS A 3 32.29 -58.72 -12.92
C LYS A 3 32.24 -58.17 -11.47
N LEU A 4 32.18 -56.81 -11.39
CA LEU A 4 31.74 -55.87 -10.33
C LEU A 4 30.56 -56.37 -9.44
N PRO A 5 30.20 -55.76 -8.26
CA PRO A 5 30.05 -54.30 -8.00
C PRO A 5 30.56 -53.81 -6.59
N LEU A 6 30.95 -52.55 -6.36
CA LEU A 6 30.22 -51.26 -6.33
C LEU A 6 29.36 -51.10 -5.06
N LEU A 7 29.85 -50.31 -4.09
CA LEU A 7 29.04 -49.63 -3.05
C LEU A 7 29.73 -48.32 -2.66
N ALA A 8 29.04 -47.23 -2.95
CA ALA A 8 29.39 -45.85 -2.70
C ALA A 8 28.95 -45.44 -1.29
N ALA A 9 29.75 -44.61 -0.62
CA ALA A 9 29.29 -43.81 0.52
C ALA A 9 29.82 -42.39 0.34
N ALA A 10 28.89 -41.51 -0.06
CA ALA A 10 29.10 -40.08 -0.22
C ALA A 10 29.27 -39.41 1.15
N VAL A 11 30.39 -38.74 1.35
CA VAL A 11 30.60 -37.86 2.50
C VAL A 11 29.96 -36.50 2.16
N PHE A 12 28.83 -36.24 2.80
CA PHE A 12 28.22 -34.92 2.89
C PHE A 12 29.15 -33.98 3.67
N PHE A 13 29.81 -33.04 2.99
CA PHE A 13 30.36 -31.84 3.63
C PHE A 13 29.35 -30.71 3.47
N CYS A 14 28.70 -30.41 4.59
CA CYS A 14 27.78 -29.31 4.77
C CYS A 14 28.53 -28.08 5.32
N ALA A 15 27.99 -26.90 5.00
CA ALA A 15 28.13 -25.64 5.74
C ALA A 15 29.41 -24.80 5.60
N CYS A 16 29.31 -23.75 4.76
CA CYS A 16 29.73 -22.38 5.08
C CYS A 16 28.84 -21.40 4.29
N ALA A 17 27.52 -21.45 4.54
CA ALA A 17 26.63 -20.36 4.15
C ALA A 17 26.56 -19.38 5.33
N ALA A 18 27.24 -18.24 5.20
CA ALA A 18 27.10 -17.13 6.13
C ALA A 18 25.61 -16.70 6.15
N PRO A 19 24.98 -16.57 7.33
CA PRO A 19 23.66 -15.97 7.39
C PRO A 19 23.81 -14.50 7.05
N ARG A 20 23.29 -14.10 5.89
CA ARG A 20 22.88 -12.71 5.65
C ARG A 20 21.98 -12.35 6.81
N GLU A 21 22.32 -11.29 7.54
CA GLU A 21 21.43 -10.67 8.51
C GLU A 21 20.09 -10.44 7.80
N ALA A 22 19.10 -11.25 8.16
CA ALA A 22 17.73 -10.90 7.96
C ALA A 22 17.59 -9.56 8.68
N VAL A 23 17.37 -8.50 7.91
CA VAL A 23 16.83 -7.24 8.43
C VAL A 23 15.54 -7.63 9.12
N MET A 24 15.64 -7.90 10.43
CA MET A 24 14.51 -7.99 11.32
C MET A 24 13.83 -6.65 11.17
N THR A 25 12.70 -6.64 10.46
CA THR A 25 11.64 -5.68 10.72
C THR A 25 11.53 -5.61 12.24
N PRO A 26 11.81 -4.45 12.88
CA PRO A 26 11.68 -4.38 14.32
C PRO A 26 10.24 -4.81 14.63
N ALA A 27 10.10 -5.76 15.55
CA ALA A 27 8.80 -6.13 16.07
C ALA A 27 8.16 -4.83 16.55
N GLN A 28 7.15 -4.35 15.83
CA GLN A 28 6.41 -3.15 16.19
C GLN A 28 5.92 -3.37 17.62
N GLU A 29 6.39 -2.53 18.55
CA GLU A 29 5.82 -2.47 19.88
C GLU A 29 4.29 -2.39 19.76
N PRO A 30 3.53 -3.09 20.62
CA PRO A 30 2.07 -3.03 20.57
C PRO A 30 1.67 -1.58 20.72
N ALA A 31 1.19 -1.02 19.60
CA ALA A 31 0.93 0.40 19.52
C ALA A 31 -0.16 0.76 20.53
N GLY A 32 0.10 1.80 21.32
CA GLY A 32 -0.76 2.21 22.43
C GLY A 32 -2.20 2.53 21.99
N PRO A 33 -3.11 2.78 22.94
CA PRO A 33 -4.49 3.14 22.62
C PRO A 33 -4.52 4.36 21.71
N GLY A 34 -4.93 4.16 20.44
CA GLY A 34 -4.86 5.17 19.38
C GLY A 34 -3.95 4.81 18.19
N ALA A 35 -3.31 3.63 18.24
CA ALA A 35 -2.62 3.03 17.11
C ALA A 35 -3.41 3.15 15.81
N ALA A 36 -2.71 3.54 14.74
CA ALA A 36 -3.24 3.52 13.39
C ALA A 36 -2.34 2.67 12.51
N SER A 37 -2.97 1.85 11.68
CA SER A 37 -2.31 0.93 10.78
C SER A 37 -2.81 1.13 9.36
N VAL A 38 -1.97 0.79 8.38
CA VAL A 38 -2.42 0.76 7.00
C VAL A 38 -3.44 -0.37 6.86
N PHE A 39 -4.68 0.00 6.60
CA PHE A 39 -5.79 -0.94 6.47
C PHE A 39 -5.84 -1.54 5.06
N GLU A 40 -5.69 -0.71 4.04
CA GLU A 40 -5.70 -1.11 2.64
C GLU A 40 -4.77 -0.18 1.83
N LYS A 41 -4.19 -0.71 0.74
CA LYS A 41 -3.38 0.06 -0.21
C LYS A 41 -3.85 -0.20 -1.63
N ARG A 42 -3.85 0.82 -2.47
CA ARG A 42 -4.07 0.67 -3.91
C ARG A 42 -3.05 1.46 -4.71
N THR A 43 -2.68 0.91 -5.86
CA THR A 43 -1.80 1.58 -6.82
C THR A 43 -2.64 2.13 -7.96
N PHE A 44 -2.42 3.40 -8.29
CA PHE A 44 -3.07 4.10 -9.39
C PHE A 44 -2.04 4.47 -10.43
N LYS A 45 -2.36 4.19 -11.69
CA LYS A 45 -1.55 4.61 -12.84
C LYS A 45 -2.02 6.00 -13.26
N LEU A 46 -1.05 6.92 -13.40
CA LEU A 46 -1.31 8.28 -13.84
C LEU A 46 -0.85 8.44 -15.29
N VAL A 47 0.19 9.23 -15.55
CA VAL A 47 0.73 9.50 -16.90
C VAL A 47 2.20 9.12 -16.98
N LYS A 48 2.66 8.61 -18.13
CA LYS A 48 4.05 8.14 -18.29
C LYS A 48 5.06 9.28 -18.40
N THR A 49 4.61 10.47 -18.77
CA THR A 49 5.42 11.67 -18.95
C THR A 49 5.07 12.71 -17.89
N PRO A 50 6.00 13.61 -17.52
CA PRO A 50 5.71 14.70 -16.60
C PRO A 50 4.49 15.52 -17.04
N ASP A 51 3.54 15.71 -16.13
CA ASP A 51 2.36 16.56 -16.30
C ASP A 51 2.22 17.45 -15.05
N PRO A 52 2.81 18.66 -15.06
CA PRO A 52 2.80 19.56 -13.91
C PRO A 52 1.39 19.96 -13.48
N ASP A 53 0.45 20.05 -14.42
CA ASP A 53 -0.93 20.41 -14.12
C ASP A 53 -1.63 19.29 -13.34
N LEU A 54 -1.37 18.03 -13.71
CA LEU A 54 -1.87 16.87 -12.96
C LEU A 54 -1.21 16.76 -11.58
N GLU A 55 0.10 16.99 -11.48
CA GLU A 55 0.82 16.98 -10.19
C GLU A 55 0.23 17.99 -9.21
N LEU A 56 -0.07 19.21 -9.67
CA LEU A 56 -0.70 20.26 -8.87
C LEU A 56 -2.13 19.91 -8.45
N GLN A 57 -2.85 19.14 -9.26
CA GLN A 57 -4.23 18.73 -8.97
C GLN A 57 -4.30 17.53 -8.03
N LEU A 58 -3.24 16.72 -7.92
CA LEU A 58 -3.28 15.44 -7.25
C LEU A 58 -3.69 15.53 -5.77
N GLU A 59 -3.18 16.54 -5.04
CA GLU A 59 -3.57 16.80 -3.66
C GLU A 59 -5.06 17.14 -3.54
N SER A 60 -5.60 17.91 -4.49
CA SER A 60 -7.02 18.27 -4.53
C SER A 60 -7.90 17.04 -4.78
N LEU A 61 -7.51 16.16 -5.71
CA LEU A 61 -8.25 14.92 -6.00
C LEU A 61 -8.29 13.99 -4.78
N LEU A 62 -7.17 13.85 -4.07
CA LEU A 62 -7.09 13.06 -2.84
C LEU A 62 -7.93 13.67 -1.71
N SER A 63 -7.84 14.98 -1.51
CA SER A 63 -8.58 15.68 -0.48
C SER A 63 -10.08 15.64 -0.74
N ALA A 64 -10.52 15.84 -1.99
CA ALA A 64 -11.92 15.71 -2.37
C ALA A 64 -12.44 14.28 -2.16
N SER A 65 -11.64 13.27 -2.50
CA SER A 65 -11.98 11.85 -2.29
C SER A 65 -12.06 11.51 -0.80
N TYR A 66 -11.14 12.05 0.00
CA TYR A 66 -11.14 11.93 1.45
C TYR A 66 -12.39 12.57 2.06
N ASP A 67 -12.70 13.82 1.72
CA ASP A 67 -13.86 14.55 2.24
C ASP A 67 -15.17 13.84 1.88
N ALA A 68 -15.27 13.32 0.65
CA ALA A 68 -16.43 12.55 0.21
C ALA A 68 -16.60 11.26 1.04
N ALA A 69 -15.53 10.52 1.30
CA ALA A 69 -15.56 9.32 2.13
C ALA A 69 -15.89 9.66 3.60
N VAL A 70 -15.28 10.71 4.15
CA VAL A 70 -15.58 11.19 5.51
C VAL A 70 -17.05 11.54 5.61
N LEU A 71 -17.60 12.35 4.69
CA LEU A 71 -18.99 12.78 4.73
C LEU A 71 -19.98 11.61 4.71
N ARG A 72 -19.70 10.55 3.94
CA ARG A 72 -20.53 9.35 3.88
C ARG A 72 -20.50 8.53 5.17
N HIS A 73 -19.37 8.53 5.88
CA HIS A 73 -19.12 7.61 7.01
C HIS A 73 -19.08 8.27 8.39
N SER A 74 -18.93 9.60 8.48
CA SER A 74 -18.76 10.34 9.73
C SER A 74 -20.01 10.43 10.58
N GLY A 75 -21.19 10.18 10.01
CA GLY A 75 -22.46 10.40 10.69
C GLY A 75 -22.52 11.80 11.32
N THR A 76 -22.78 11.85 12.62
CA THR A 76 -22.82 13.09 13.43
C THR A 76 -21.47 13.53 14.00
N ASN A 77 -20.41 12.69 13.97
CA ASN A 77 -19.12 13.02 14.57
C ASN A 77 -17.92 12.51 13.74
N PRO A 78 -17.31 13.36 12.90
CA PRO A 78 -16.14 13.02 12.08
C PRO A 78 -14.92 12.53 12.87
N MET A 79 -14.82 12.82 14.17
CA MET A 79 -13.70 12.33 14.98
C MET A 79 -13.80 10.83 15.32
N GLU A 80 -14.95 10.20 15.08
CA GLU A 80 -15.21 8.79 15.44
C GLU A 80 -14.91 7.77 14.32
N ILE A 81 -14.43 8.22 13.16
CA ILE A 81 -14.05 7.32 12.05
C ILE A 81 -12.57 6.93 12.08
N GLY A 82 -11.71 7.75 12.70
CA GLY A 82 -10.25 7.58 12.80
C GLY A 82 -9.59 7.14 11.50
N PHE A 83 -9.94 7.81 10.41
CA PHE A 83 -9.45 7.57 9.07
C PHE A 83 -8.45 8.67 8.67
N THR A 84 -7.39 8.29 7.97
CA THR A 84 -6.51 9.18 7.23
C THR A 84 -5.93 8.45 6.01
N TYR A 85 -5.20 9.15 5.17
CA TYR A 85 -4.55 8.55 4.01
C TYR A 85 -3.09 9.00 3.89
N SER A 86 -2.31 8.22 3.15
CA SER A 86 -0.97 8.63 2.71
C SER A 86 -0.78 8.31 1.24
N LEU A 87 -0.03 9.16 0.54
CA LEU A 87 0.39 8.92 -0.84
C LEU A 87 1.89 8.65 -0.90
N SER A 88 2.30 7.74 -1.77
CA SER A 88 3.70 7.44 -2.06
C SER A 88 3.91 7.26 -3.57
N PRO A 89 4.84 8.01 -4.20
CA PRO A 89 5.19 7.79 -5.61
C PRO A 89 5.80 6.38 -5.82
N ARG A 90 5.48 5.73 -6.95
CA ARG A 90 5.94 4.37 -7.30
C ARG A 90 6.53 4.27 -8.71
N GLY A 91 6.44 5.33 -9.52
CA GLY A 91 6.94 5.29 -10.88
C GLY A 91 8.44 5.06 -10.96
N ALA A 92 8.87 4.17 -11.87
CA ALA A 92 10.26 3.78 -12.02
C ALA A 92 11.13 4.85 -12.71
N VAL A 93 10.55 5.58 -13.66
CA VAL A 93 11.24 6.62 -14.45
C VAL A 93 10.79 8.01 -14.01
N TYR A 94 9.48 8.21 -13.92
CA TYR A 94 8.85 9.44 -13.47
C TYR A 94 8.05 9.11 -12.21
N PRO A 95 8.35 9.69 -11.03
CA PRO A 95 7.78 9.26 -9.76
C PRO A 95 6.24 9.21 -9.74
N PHE A 96 5.60 10.19 -10.37
CA PHE A 96 4.14 10.30 -10.47
C PHE A 96 3.56 9.56 -11.67
N SER A 97 4.29 8.65 -12.33
CA SER A 97 3.66 7.78 -13.33
C SER A 97 2.75 6.74 -12.68
N GLU A 98 3.07 6.36 -11.45
CA GLU A 98 2.27 5.48 -10.60
C GLU A 98 2.34 5.99 -9.17
N ILE A 99 1.22 5.94 -8.45
CA ILE A 99 1.15 6.31 -7.03
C ILE A 99 0.56 5.15 -6.24
N GLU A 100 1.04 4.95 -5.03
CA GLU A 100 0.41 4.09 -4.03
C GLU A 100 -0.29 4.97 -3.00
N VAL A 101 -1.57 4.72 -2.81
CA VAL A 101 -2.39 5.42 -1.82
C VAL A 101 -2.81 4.41 -0.76
N SER A 102 -2.53 4.75 0.49
CA SER A 102 -2.86 3.93 1.66
C SER A 102 -4.05 4.52 2.38
N CYS A 103 -5.06 3.68 2.65
CA CYS A 103 -6.11 3.95 3.62
C CYS A 103 -5.58 3.55 5.01
N ILE A 104 -5.47 4.50 5.92
CA ILE A 104 -4.91 4.30 7.26
C ILE A 104 -6.05 4.48 8.27
N MET A 105 -6.22 3.48 9.13
CA MET A 105 -7.30 3.44 10.11
C MET A 105 -6.74 3.31 11.52
N GLN A 106 -7.34 4.04 12.47
CA GLN A 106 -7.15 3.73 13.88
C GLN A 106 -7.73 2.35 14.18
N ASP A 107 -6.95 1.51 14.87
CA ASP A 107 -7.27 0.09 15.05
C ASP A 107 -8.64 -0.12 15.74
N LYS A 108 -9.03 0.81 16.62
CA LYS A 108 -10.34 0.80 17.31
C LYS A 108 -11.55 0.95 16.38
N PHE A 109 -11.37 1.56 15.21
CA PHE A 109 -12.45 1.79 14.23
C PHE A 109 -12.31 0.94 12.97
N ALA A 110 -11.11 0.41 12.71
CA ALA A 110 -10.76 -0.36 11.52
C ALA A 110 -11.76 -1.48 11.19
N ARG A 111 -12.18 -2.28 12.18
CA ARG A 111 -13.13 -3.39 11.92
C ARG A 111 -14.54 -2.92 11.56
N ARG A 112 -14.99 -1.80 12.12
CA ARG A 112 -16.38 -1.33 11.95
C ARG A 112 -16.53 -0.48 10.68
N HIS A 113 -15.60 0.44 10.46
CA HIS A 113 -15.68 1.43 9.39
C HIS A 113 -14.73 1.12 8.23
N GLY A 114 -13.60 0.47 8.48
CA GLY A 114 -12.51 0.28 7.52
C GLY A 114 -12.95 -0.27 6.16
N PRO A 115 -13.64 -1.43 6.08
CA PRO A 115 -13.98 -2.03 4.79
C PRO A 115 -14.83 -1.12 3.89
N GLY A 116 -15.89 -0.52 4.45
CA GLY A 116 -16.78 0.36 3.68
C GLY A 116 -16.12 1.70 3.36
N LEU A 117 -15.46 2.30 4.35
CA LEU A 117 -14.83 3.61 4.21
C LEU A 117 -13.69 3.57 3.18
N CYS A 118 -12.76 2.62 3.31
CA CYS A 118 -11.63 2.52 2.39
C CYS A 118 -12.09 2.18 0.97
N ALA A 119 -13.10 1.32 0.82
CA ALA A 119 -13.67 1.01 -0.49
C ALA A 119 -14.27 2.25 -1.16
N ASP A 120 -15.06 3.03 -0.42
CA ASP A 120 -15.69 4.25 -0.92
C ASP A 120 -14.68 5.35 -1.25
N PHE A 121 -13.65 5.50 -0.43
CA PHE A 121 -12.52 6.40 -0.68
C PHE A 121 -11.80 6.04 -1.98
N PHE A 122 -11.46 4.76 -2.17
CA PHE A 122 -10.74 4.32 -3.37
C PHE A 122 -11.61 4.36 -4.62
N ALA A 123 -12.91 4.07 -4.53
CA ALA A 123 -13.81 4.17 -5.68
C ALA A 123 -13.96 5.62 -6.15
N GLU A 124 -14.10 6.56 -5.22
CA GLU A 124 -14.15 7.99 -5.53
C GLU A 124 -12.83 8.46 -6.17
N LEU A 125 -11.69 8.09 -5.57
CA LEU A 125 -10.38 8.45 -6.08
C LEU A 125 -10.11 7.86 -7.47
N GLU A 126 -10.51 6.62 -7.71
CA GLU A 126 -10.39 5.97 -9.02
C GLU A 126 -11.17 6.73 -10.09
N GLN A 127 -12.40 7.15 -9.80
CA GLN A 127 -13.21 7.94 -10.72
C GLN A 127 -12.57 9.29 -11.03
N GLN A 128 -12.07 9.98 -10.01
CA GLN A 128 -11.42 11.29 -10.16
C GLN A 128 -10.12 11.20 -10.95
N ILE A 129 -9.27 10.21 -10.65
CA ILE A 129 -8.02 9.97 -11.39
C ILE A 129 -8.33 9.62 -12.84
N ASN A 130 -9.24 8.69 -13.11
CA ASN A 130 -9.60 8.28 -14.47
C ASN A 130 -10.10 9.48 -15.30
N THR A 131 -10.83 10.40 -14.67
CA THR A 131 -11.28 11.63 -15.33
C THR A 131 -10.11 12.57 -15.61
N ALA A 132 -9.21 12.77 -14.64
CA ALA A 132 -8.08 13.68 -14.78
C ALA A 132 -7.07 13.22 -15.85
N VAL A 133 -6.89 11.90 -16.01
CA VAL A 133 -5.94 11.30 -16.96
C VAL A 133 -6.55 10.93 -18.31
N ALA A 134 -7.87 11.11 -18.48
CA ALA A 134 -8.55 10.78 -19.72
C ALA A 134 -7.93 11.54 -20.91
N GLY A 135 -7.46 10.79 -21.92
CA GLY A 135 -6.80 11.35 -23.10
C GLY A 135 -5.35 11.76 -22.90
N ARG A 136 -4.72 11.43 -21.76
CA ARG A 136 -3.32 11.77 -21.44
C ARG A 136 -2.39 10.54 -21.30
N GLN A 137 -2.92 9.33 -21.44
CA GLN A 137 -2.21 8.05 -21.24
C GLN A 137 -1.74 7.38 -22.53
#